data_AF-A0A0V1AH29-F1
#
_entry.id   AF-A0A0V1AH29-F1
#
_cell.length_a   1.000
_cell.length_b   1.000
_cell.length_c   1.000
_cell.angle_alpha   90.00
_cell.angle_beta   90.00
_cell.angle_gamma   90.00
#
_symmetry.space_group_name_H-M   'P 1'
#
loop_
_entity.id
_entity.type
_entity.pdbx_description
1 polymer ?
#
loop_
_entity_poly.entity_id
_entity_poly.type
_entity_poly.pdbx_seq_one_letter_code
_entity_poly.pdbx_strand_id
1 'polypeptide(L)'
;IDEIVCWSDSEVALSWIKSPAVKWKTFVRNRVESIQQLTEASVWRYCPTGENPADMLSRGCSLKRLEESQLWWEGPPWLSLPVENWPKKSIRVDQSKITSSAEARNKITTLAVSVIEKNDRLDPSRFSNFEKL
;
A
#
# COMPACT_ATOMS: atom_id res chain seq x y z
N ILE A 1 9.50 -15.12 17.11
CA ILE A 1 8.96 -14.07 16.21
C ILE A 1 8.61 -12.93 17.12
N ASP A 2 9.44 -11.91 17.11
CA ASP A 2 9.14 -10.62 17.74
C ASP A 2 7.98 -9.97 16.95
N GLU A 3 7.10 -9.25 17.63
CA GLU A 3 5.75 -8.91 17.21
C GLU A 3 5.58 -8.37 15.77
N ILE A 4 4.44 -8.69 15.13
CA ILE A 4 4.08 -8.17 13.80
C ILE A 4 3.29 -6.87 13.96
N VAL A 5 3.66 -5.82 13.21
CA VAL A 5 2.93 -4.55 13.14
C VAL A 5 2.64 -4.20 11.67
N CYS A 6 1.39 -3.88 11.37
CA CYS A 6 0.95 -3.50 10.02
C CYS A 6 0.62 -2.01 9.96
N TRP A 7 0.91 -1.36 8.83
CA TRP A 7 0.73 0.09 8.67
C TRP A 7 -0.10 0.40 7.43
N SER A 8 -0.94 1.43 7.53
CA SER A 8 -1.65 2.02 6.40
C SER A 8 -1.83 3.51 6.67
N ASP A 9 -1.82 4.32 5.61
CA ASP A 9 -2.12 5.74 5.69
C ASP A 9 -3.61 6.04 5.40
N SER A 10 -4.37 5.03 4.99
CA SER A 10 -5.80 5.15 4.75
C SER A 10 -6.59 4.91 6.02
N GLU A 11 -7.04 6.00 6.65
CA GLU A 11 -7.93 5.94 7.82
C GLU A 11 -9.25 5.19 7.52
N VAL A 12 -9.74 5.30 6.28
CA VAL A 12 -10.94 4.57 5.83
C VAL A 12 -10.66 3.07 5.82
N ALA A 13 -9.55 2.63 5.20
CA ALA A 13 -9.19 1.21 5.14
C ALA A 13 -8.95 0.66 6.56
N LEU A 14 -8.24 1.40 7.41
CA LEU A 14 -8.01 1.00 8.80
C LEU A 14 -9.30 0.91 9.61
N SER A 15 -10.26 1.82 9.39
CA SER A 15 -11.58 1.74 10.01
C SER A 15 -12.35 0.47 9.58
N TRP A 16 -12.23 0.08 8.30
CA TRP A 16 -12.79 -1.17 7.80
C TRP A 16 -12.15 -2.39 8.46
N ILE A 17 -10.81 -2.44 8.49
CA ILE A 17 -10.03 -3.53 9.08
C ILE A 17 -10.31 -3.69 10.58
N LYS A 18 -10.51 -2.58 11.30
CA LYS A 18 -10.81 -2.59 12.74
C LYS A 18 -12.27 -2.87 13.10
N SER A 19 -13.13 -3.05 12.12
CA SER A 19 -14.55 -3.34 12.32
C SER A 19 -14.90 -4.76 11.87
N PRO A 20 -15.95 -5.39 12.43
CA PRO A 20 -16.43 -6.68 11.94
C PRO A 20 -16.76 -6.61 10.43
N ALA A 21 -16.19 -7.51 9.64
CA ALA A 21 -16.29 -7.47 8.18
C ALA A 21 -17.74 -7.51 7.67
N VAL A 22 -18.63 -8.22 8.39
CA VAL A 22 -20.07 -8.34 8.10
C VAL A 22 -20.79 -7.00 7.97
N LYS A 23 -20.23 -5.92 8.52
CA LYS A 23 -20.80 -4.56 8.41
C LYS A 23 -20.68 -3.97 7.00
N TRP A 24 -19.78 -4.48 6.17
CA TRP A 24 -19.46 -3.89 4.86
C TRP A 24 -20.17 -4.62 3.72
N LYS A 25 -20.36 -3.93 2.58
CA LYS A 25 -20.84 -4.58 1.36
C LYS A 25 -19.83 -5.60 0.86
N THR A 26 -20.30 -6.59 0.09
CA THR A 26 -19.54 -7.77 -0.35
C THR A 26 -18.13 -7.46 -0.84
N PHE A 27 -17.93 -6.39 -1.62
CA PHE A 27 -16.61 -6.04 -2.13
C PHE A 27 -15.59 -5.70 -1.03
N VAL A 28 -15.97 -4.90 -0.03
CA VAL A 28 -15.11 -4.53 1.09
C VAL A 28 -15.07 -5.66 2.11
N ARG A 29 -16.21 -6.27 2.42
CA ARG A 29 -16.32 -7.40 3.35
C ARG A 29 -15.33 -8.50 3.01
N ASN A 30 -15.34 -8.99 1.77
CA ASN A 30 -14.49 -10.12 1.37
C ASN A 30 -13.00 -9.81 1.60
N ARG A 31 -12.56 -8.56 1.35
CA ARG A 31 -11.18 -8.14 1.57
C ARG A 31 -10.86 -8.01 3.06
N VAL A 32 -11.76 -7.44 3.84
CA VAL A 32 -11.60 -7.30 5.29
C VAL A 32 -11.56 -8.69 5.95
N GLU A 33 -12.41 -9.63 5.54
CA GLU A 33 -12.37 -11.03 6.01
C GLU A 33 -11.02 -11.67 5.74
N SER A 34 -10.49 -11.56 4.51
CA SER A 34 -9.17 -12.11 4.20
C SER A 34 -8.05 -11.46 5.03
N ILE A 35 -8.08 -10.15 5.25
CA ILE A 35 -7.09 -9.46 6.09
C ILE A 35 -7.17 -9.94 7.55
N GLN A 36 -8.39 -10.05 8.10
CA GLN A 36 -8.64 -10.47 9.47
C GLN A 36 -8.32 -11.96 9.71
N GLN A 37 -8.35 -12.79 8.67
CA GLN A 37 -7.88 -14.19 8.73
C GLN A 37 -6.36 -14.31 8.78
N LEU A 38 -5.63 -13.33 8.24
CA LEU A 38 -4.17 -13.33 8.16
C LEU A 38 -3.50 -12.58 9.32
N THR A 39 -4.18 -11.55 9.85
CA THR A 39 -3.62 -10.65 10.86
C THR A 39 -4.70 -10.18 11.83
N GLU A 40 -4.31 -10.03 13.09
CA GLU A 40 -5.19 -9.42 14.10
C GLU A 40 -5.45 -7.95 13.78
N ALA A 41 -6.71 -7.50 13.90
CA ALA A 41 -7.06 -6.11 13.63
C ALA A 41 -6.32 -5.10 14.53
N SER A 42 -5.86 -5.55 15.71
CA SER A 42 -5.11 -4.76 16.69
C SER A 42 -3.70 -4.40 16.24
N VAL A 43 -3.07 -5.20 15.36
CA VAL A 43 -1.70 -4.94 14.88
C VAL A 43 -1.64 -3.84 13.82
N TRP A 44 -2.79 -3.41 13.30
CA TRP A 44 -2.89 -2.36 12.29
C TRP A 44 -2.84 -0.95 12.89
N ARG A 45 -1.89 -0.14 12.41
CA ARG A 45 -1.62 1.23 12.85
C ARG A 45 -1.66 2.22 11.68
N TYR A 46 -1.82 3.49 12.05
CA TYR A 46 -1.81 4.59 11.10
C TYR A 46 -0.38 5.07 10.83
N CYS A 47 -0.02 5.21 9.56
CA CYS A 47 1.18 5.91 9.12
C CYS A 47 0.77 7.23 8.43
N PRO A 48 1.41 8.38 8.69
CA PRO A 48 1.16 9.59 7.92
C PRO A 48 1.38 9.38 6.42
N THR A 49 0.50 9.88 5.55
CA THR A 49 0.59 9.68 4.08
C THR A 49 1.93 10.12 3.49
N GLY A 50 2.52 11.22 3.98
CA GLY A 50 3.84 11.69 3.53
C GLY A 50 5.02 10.81 3.98
N GLU A 51 4.76 9.90 4.93
CA GLU A 51 5.75 9.00 5.53
C GLU A 51 5.46 7.52 5.19
N ASN A 52 4.49 7.25 4.32
CA ASN A 52 4.20 5.91 3.83
C ASN A 52 5.13 5.58 2.64
N PRO A 53 6.14 4.69 2.79
CA PRO A 53 7.02 4.35 1.68
C PRO A 53 6.28 3.68 0.51
N ALA A 54 5.17 2.97 0.79
CA ALA A 54 4.39 2.28 -0.25
C ALA A 54 3.77 3.25 -1.28
N ASP A 55 3.56 4.52 -0.91
CA ASP A 55 3.01 5.55 -1.80
C ASP A 55 3.92 5.84 -2.99
N MET A 56 5.23 5.69 -2.82
CA MET A 56 6.21 5.99 -3.88
C MET A 56 6.04 5.05 -5.07
N LEU A 57 5.92 3.76 -4.82
CA LEU A 57 5.72 2.78 -5.88
C LEU A 57 4.29 2.80 -6.41
N SER A 58 3.28 2.96 -5.54
CA SER A 58 1.88 2.92 -5.96
C SER A 58 1.48 4.09 -6.87
N ARG A 59 2.15 5.25 -6.75
CA ARG A 59 1.95 6.42 -7.61
C ARG A 59 2.81 6.43 -8.86
N GLY A 60 3.79 5.53 -8.94
CA GLY A 60 4.85 5.56 -9.94
C GLY A 60 5.98 6.50 -9.53
N CYS A 61 7.21 5.98 -9.52
CA CYS A 61 8.44 6.70 -9.20
C CYS A 61 9.52 6.32 -10.22
N SER A 62 10.42 7.25 -10.55
CA SER A 62 11.59 6.93 -11.37
C SER A 62 12.60 6.11 -10.56
N LEU A 63 13.37 5.26 -11.23
CA LEU A 63 14.41 4.46 -10.56
C LEU A 63 15.42 5.33 -9.80
N LYS A 64 15.83 6.47 -10.39
CA LYS A 64 16.73 7.42 -9.74
C LYS A 64 16.14 7.97 -8.44
N ARG A 65 14.87 8.40 -8.45
CA ARG A 65 14.22 8.92 -7.25
C ARG A 65 14.02 7.84 -6.19
N LEU A 66 13.78 6.59 -6.61
CA LEU A 66 13.69 5.45 -5.69
C LEU A 66 15.05 5.13 -5.06
N GLU A 67 16.11 5.12 -5.85
CA GLU A 67 17.50 4.91 -5.41
C GLU A 67 17.92 5.95 -4.36
N GLU A 68 17.58 7.22 -4.59
CA GLU A 68 17.88 8.33 -3.69
C GLU A 68 16.93 8.42 -2.47
N SER A 69 15.91 7.55 -2.36
CA SER A 69 14.89 7.70 -1.33
C SER A 69 15.23 6.99 -0.01
N GLN A 70 15.66 7.77 0.98
CA GLN A 70 15.81 7.27 2.35
C GLN A 70 14.51 6.73 2.94
N LEU A 71 13.37 7.39 2.67
CA LEU A 71 12.07 6.91 3.17
C LEU A 71 11.76 5.48 2.69
N TRP A 72 12.12 5.13 1.46
CA TRP A 72 11.91 3.78 0.93
C TRP A 72 12.86 2.76 1.57
N TRP A 73 14.15 3.09 1.64
CA TRP A 73 15.19 2.14 2.06
C TRP A 73 15.32 2.01 3.58
N GLU A 74 15.16 3.10 4.32
CA GLU A 74 15.33 3.19 5.77
C GLU A 74 13.99 3.22 6.51
N GLY A 75 12.90 3.54 5.80
CA GLY A 75 11.60 3.78 6.42
C GLY A 75 11.51 5.18 7.07
N PRO A 76 10.39 5.47 7.74
CA PRO A 76 10.22 6.74 8.43
C PRO A 76 11.03 6.76 9.74
N PRO A 77 11.66 7.89 10.12
CA PRO A 77 12.56 7.95 11.27
C PRO A 77 11.94 7.51 12.59
N TRP A 78 10.64 7.74 12.78
CA TRP A 78 9.93 7.37 14.00
C TRP A 78 9.81 5.86 14.19
N LEU A 79 9.95 5.05 13.14
CA LEU A 79 9.84 3.59 13.23
C LEU A 79 11.01 3.00 14.01
N SER A 80 12.17 3.66 13.96
CA SER A 80 13.38 3.31 14.73
C SER A 80 13.35 3.82 16.17
N LEU A 81 12.38 4.66 16.52
CA LEU A 81 12.20 5.15 17.88
C LEU A 81 11.35 4.19 18.72
N PRO A 82 11.38 4.30 20.06
CA PRO A 82 10.49 3.54 20.94
C PRO A 82 9.01 3.73 20.56
N VAL A 83 8.19 2.70 20.76
CA VAL A 83 6.77 2.61 20.37
C VAL A 83 5.94 3.80 20.86
N GLU A 84 6.34 4.42 21.96
CA GLU A 84 5.72 5.60 22.55
C GLU A 84 5.82 6.83 21.65
N ASN A 85 6.76 6.85 20.71
CA ASN A 85 6.99 7.94 19.75
C ASN A 85 6.34 7.66 18.39
N TRP A 86 5.77 6.46 18.20
CA TRP A 86 5.08 6.14 16.96
C TRP A 86 3.81 6.96 16.79
N PRO A 87 3.30 7.14 15.56
CA PRO A 87 2.07 7.87 15.30
C PRO A 87 0.87 7.31 16.08
N LYS A 88 0.29 8.13 16.97
CA LYS A 88 -0.88 7.78 17.80
C LYS A 88 -2.14 8.40 17.26
N LYS A 89 -2.59 8.01 16.06
CA LYS A 89 -3.91 8.45 15.55
C LYS A 89 -4.98 7.48 16.03
N SER A 90 -5.90 7.95 16.88
CA SER A 90 -7.08 7.16 17.26
C SER A 90 -8.06 7.18 16.09
N ILE A 91 -8.23 6.06 15.41
CA ILE A 91 -9.26 5.94 14.38
C ILE A 91 -10.59 5.74 15.09
N ARG A 92 -11.34 6.83 15.24
CA ARG A 92 -12.72 6.79 15.74
C ARG A 92 -13.60 6.34 14.58
N VAL A 93 -14.21 5.16 14.72
CA VAL A 93 -15.17 4.65 13.74
C VAL A 93 -16.47 5.44 13.90
N ASP A 94 -16.58 6.59 13.22
CA ASP A 94 -17.88 7.25 13.03
C ASP A 94 -18.63 6.53 11.91
N GLN A 95 -19.60 5.72 12.32
CA GLN A 95 -20.37 4.82 11.46
C GLN A 95 -21.20 5.56 10.39
N SER A 96 -21.49 6.85 10.60
CA SER A 96 -22.38 7.63 9.72
C SER A 96 -21.70 8.13 8.43
N LYS A 97 -20.37 8.28 8.43
CA LYS A 97 -19.63 8.94 7.33
C LYS A 97 -18.99 7.97 6.32
N ILE A 98 -18.75 6.72 6.71
CA ILE A 98 -17.95 5.77 5.91
C ILE A 98 -18.77 5.14 4.78
N THR A 99 -20.08 4.95 4.99
CA THR A 99 -20.96 4.22 4.07
C THR A 99 -21.32 5.01 2.81
N SER A 100 -21.26 6.35 2.83
CA SER A 100 -21.72 7.18 1.71
C SER A 100 -20.61 7.65 0.75
N SER A 101 -19.36 7.79 1.22
CA SER A 101 -18.30 8.44 0.42
C SER A 101 -17.32 7.48 -0.27
N ALA A 102 -17.11 6.26 0.25
CA ALA A 102 -15.98 5.43 -0.20
C ALA A 102 -16.32 4.42 -1.32
N GLU A 103 -17.62 4.18 -1.59
CA GLU A 103 -18.06 3.29 -2.67
C GLU A 103 -18.33 4.03 -4.00
N ALA A 104 -18.05 5.34 -4.06
CA ALA A 104 -18.09 6.07 -5.31
C ALA A 104 -17.05 5.47 -6.27
N ARG A 105 -17.52 4.72 -7.27
CA ARG A 105 -16.72 4.17 -8.36
C ARG A 105 -16.14 5.31 -9.18
N ASN A 106 -15.02 5.89 -8.78
CA ASN A 106 -14.22 6.71 -9.67
C ASN A 106 -13.78 5.81 -10.83
N LYS A 107 -13.98 6.25 -12.08
CA LYS A 107 -13.48 5.55 -13.28
C LYS A 107 -11.97 5.37 -13.14
N ILE A 108 -11.52 4.17 -12.81
CA ILE A 108 -10.10 3.83 -12.78
C ILE A 108 -9.67 3.57 -14.22
N THR A 109 -8.73 4.37 -14.73
CA THR A 109 -8.00 4.05 -15.96
C THR A 109 -7.04 2.90 -15.64
N THR A 110 -7.39 1.68 -16.03
CA THR A 110 -6.54 0.51 -15.87
C THR A 110 -5.46 0.53 -16.96
N LEU A 111 -4.19 0.69 -16.56
CA LEU A 111 -3.06 0.36 -17.42
C LEU A 111 -2.97 -1.16 -17.50
N ALA A 112 -3.30 -1.73 -18.65
CA ALA A 112 -3.11 -3.15 -18.91
C ALA A 112 -1.60 -3.40 -19.11
N VAL A 113 -0.94 -3.97 -18.09
CA VAL A 113 0.41 -4.51 -18.24
C VAL A 113 0.26 -5.96 -18.69
N SER A 114 0.51 -6.23 -19.97
CA SER A 114 0.75 -7.59 -20.43
C SER A 114 2.14 -8.02 -19.97
N VAL A 115 2.21 -9.03 -19.09
CA VAL A 115 3.46 -9.76 -18.86
C VAL A 115 3.72 -10.55 -20.14
N ILE A 116 4.55 -10.00 -21.02
CA ILE A 116 5.10 -10.76 -22.12
C ILE A 116 6.18 -11.65 -21.49
N GLU A 117 5.85 -12.89 -21.16
CA GLU A 117 6.87 -13.93 -20.99
C GLU A 117 7.51 -14.20 -22.35
N LYS A 118 8.39 -13.31 -22.77
CA LYS A 118 9.41 -13.65 -23.74
C LYS A 118 10.71 -13.74 -22.98
N ASN A 119 11.34 -14.89 -23.09
CA ASN A 119 12.76 -15.07 -22.84
C ASN A 119 13.54 -14.30 -23.93
N ASP A 120 13.32 -12.99 -24.04
CA ASP A 120 14.06 -12.10 -24.93
C ASP A 120 15.31 -11.65 -24.15
N ARG A 121 16.23 -12.59 -23.94
CA ARG A 121 17.63 -12.18 -23.77
C ARG A 121 17.98 -11.40 -25.03
N LEU A 122 18.31 -10.11 -24.87
CA LEU A 122 18.84 -9.28 -25.95
C LEU A 122 20.10 -9.98 -26.47
N ASP A 123 20.00 -10.60 -27.63
CA ASP A 123 21.14 -11.21 -28.32
C ASP A 123 21.94 -10.08 -28.99
N PRO A 124 23.14 -9.74 -28.47
CA PRO A 124 23.93 -8.62 -29.00
C PRO A 124 24.40 -8.88 -30.43
N SER A 125 24.41 -10.13 -30.87
CA SER A 125 24.81 -10.50 -32.24
C SER A 125 23.73 -10.18 -33.29
N ARG A 126 22.50 -9.87 -32.86
CA ARG A 126 21.39 -9.49 -33.76
C ARG A 126 21.42 -8.02 -34.18
N PHE A 127 22.24 -7.18 -33.55
CA PHE A 127 22.32 -5.76 -33.87
C PHE A 127 23.75 -5.38 -34.25
N SER A 128 23.91 -4.85 -35.47
CA SER A 128 25.21 -4.42 -35.99
C SER A 128 25.66 -3.05 -35.48
N ASN A 129 24.77 -2.29 -34.81
CA ASN A 129 25.08 -0.99 -34.22
C ASN A 129 24.07 -0.65 -33.10
N PHE A 130 24.59 -0.22 -31.94
CA PHE A 130 23.84 0.04 -30.71
C PHE A 130 23.19 1.44 -30.63
N GLU A 131 23.51 2.35 -31.55
CA GLU A 131 22.91 3.70 -31.60
C GLU A 131 21.50 3.75 -32.24
N LYS A 132 20.96 2.61 -32.68
CA LYS A 132 19.62 2.50 -33.31
C LYS A 132 18.62 1.67 -32.49
N LEU A 133 18.71 1.72 -31.16
CA LEU A 133 17.65 1.24 -30.27
C LEU A 133 16.51 2.25 -30.16
#